data_AF-A0A3A5S979-F1
#
_entry.id   AF-A0A3A5S979-F1
#
_cell.length_a   1.000
_cell.length_b   1.000
_cell.length_c   1.000
_cell.angle_alpha   90.00
_cell.angle_beta   90.00
_cell.angle_gamma   90.00
#
_symmetry.space_group_name_H-M   'P 1'
#
loop_
_entity.id
_entity.type
_entity.pdbx_description
1 polymer ?
#
loop_
_entity_poly.entity_id
_entity_poly.type
_entity_poly.pdbx_seq_one_letter_code
_entity_poly.pdbx_strand_id
1 'polypeptide(L)'
;MKVFYESKLAKWLLWQGYSTITLGCFVFTKKSKEEMKQSTLNHEAIHVRQWEECMIASAVLLTVIMLFTGFNLWVYLLCPLWFYLQYGLEYAISYVYHLCRNRCWINVGDKAYGNSAFEMEAEANEEVDGYLDVRTPFEFFRYYGKI
;
A
#
# COMPACT_ATOMS: atom_id res chain seq x y z
N MET A 1 -14.17 -0.52 4.38
CA MET A 1 -13.21 0.60 4.51
C MET A 1 -13.92 1.81 5.13
N LYS A 2 -13.29 2.49 6.09
CA LYS A 2 -13.83 3.74 6.66
C LYS A 2 -12.96 4.92 6.24
N VAL A 3 -13.58 5.95 5.66
CA VAL A 3 -12.91 7.16 5.16
C VAL A 3 -13.14 8.32 6.11
N PHE A 4 -12.07 9.03 6.45
CA PHE A 4 -12.07 10.24 7.26
C PHE A 4 -11.70 11.44 6.38
N TYR A 5 -12.73 12.21 6.00
CA TYR A 5 -12.61 13.41 5.21
C TYR A 5 -12.07 14.59 6.02
N GLU A 6 -11.44 15.54 5.34
CA GLU A 6 -10.84 16.75 5.93
C GLU A 6 -9.97 16.49 7.17
N SER A 7 -9.32 15.33 7.21
CA SER A 7 -8.64 14.79 8.39
C SER A 7 -7.46 15.67 8.81
N LYS A 8 -7.45 16.07 10.09
CA LYS A 8 -6.29 16.74 10.71
C LYS A 8 -5.03 15.88 10.65
N LEU A 9 -5.19 14.57 10.79
CA LEU A 9 -4.10 13.61 10.67
C LEU A 9 -3.51 13.62 9.25
N ALA A 10 -4.36 13.60 8.22
CA ALA A 10 -3.90 13.68 6.83
C ALA A 10 -3.21 15.02 6.52
N LYS A 11 -3.74 16.13 7.05
CA LYS A 11 -3.15 17.47 6.90
C LYS A 11 -1.77 17.58 7.56
N TRP A 12 -1.55 16.89 8.67
CA TRP A 12 -0.28 16.88 9.40
C TRP A 12 0.75 15.91 8.81
N LEU A 13 0.31 14.71 8.41
CA LEU A 13 1.20 13.62 8.00
C LEU A 13 1.66 13.72 6.54
N LEU A 14 0.77 14.16 5.62
CA LEU A 14 1.04 14.13 4.18
C LEU A 14 1.68 15.44 3.70
N TRP A 15 2.74 15.35 2.89
CA TRP A 15 3.40 16.49 2.26
C TRP A 15 2.61 17.08 1.07
N GLN A 16 3.17 18.10 0.42
CA GLN A 16 2.59 18.66 -0.80
C GLN A 16 2.63 17.63 -1.93
N GLY A 17 1.56 17.55 -2.72
CA GLY A 17 1.37 16.52 -3.76
C GLY A 17 0.51 15.33 -3.31
N TYR A 18 0.54 14.97 -2.03
CA TYR A 18 -0.25 13.86 -1.48
C TYR A 18 -1.48 14.36 -0.72
N SER A 19 -2.63 13.75 -1.02
CA SER A 19 -3.93 14.18 -0.46
C SER A 19 -4.63 13.13 0.37
N THR A 20 -4.34 11.85 0.15
CA THR A 20 -4.98 10.71 0.82
C THR A 20 -3.92 9.71 1.25
N ILE A 21 -4.19 9.00 2.35
CA ILE A 21 -3.35 7.92 2.85
C ILE A 21 -4.21 6.81 3.44
N THR A 22 -3.88 5.57 3.09
CA THR A 22 -4.41 4.37 3.73
C THR A 22 -3.54 3.97 4.92
N LEU A 23 -4.15 3.88 6.10
CA LEU A 23 -3.55 3.39 7.34
C LEU A 23 -4.40 2.24 7.90
N GLY A 24 -4.01 1.02 7.54
CA GLY A 24 -4.70 -0.21 7.90
C GLY A 24 -6.04 -0.31 7.18
N CYS A 25 -7.12 -0.46 7.93
CA CYS A 25 -8.48 -0.47 7.36
C CYS A 25 -9.12 0.93 7.24
N PHE A 26 -8.34 1.98 7.51
CA PHE A 26 -8.79 3.37 7.53
C PHE A 26 -8.12 4.18 6.43
N VAL A 27 -8.90 5.09 5.83
CA VAL A 27 -8.40 6.04 4.83
C VAL A 27 -8.56 7.44 5.39
N PHE A 28 -7.51 8.23 5.36
CA PHE A 28 -7.52 9.63 5.80
C PHE A 28 -7.22 10.53 4.61
N THR A 29 -8.08 11.51 4.35
CA THR A 29 -7.89 12.44 3.23
C THR A 29 -7.98 13.89 3.68
N LYS A 30 -7.23 14.77 3.00
CA LYS A 30 -7.34 16.23 3.14
C LYS A 30 -8.60 16.78 2.48
N LYS A 31 -9.18 16.03 1.53
CA LYS A 31 -10.30 16.42 0.67
C LYS A 31 -11.64 16.35 1.39
N SER A 32 -12.61 17.13 0.93
CA SER A 32 -14.01 16.98 1.32
C SER A 32 -14.63 15.73 0.65
N LYS A 33 -15.87 15.39 1.02
CA LYS A 33 -16.57 14.27 0.41
C LYS A 33 -16.92 14.54 -1.06
N GLU A 34 -17.25 15.79 -1.38
CA GLU A 34 -17.61 16.26 -2.72
C GLU A 34 -16.41 16.31 -3.66
N GLU A 35 -15.22 16.62 -3.12
CA GLU A 35 -13.96 16.64 -3.87
C GLU A 35 -13.40 15.23 -4.13
N MET A 36 -13.90 14.23 -3.40
CA MET A 36 -13.34 12.90 -3.47
C MET A 36 -13.88 12.13 -4.68
N LYS A 37 -13.01 11.87 -5.66
CA LYS A 37 -13.33 11.04 -6.82
C LYS A 37 -13.55 9.59 -6.41
N GLN A 38 -14.47 8.92 -7.11
CA GLN A 38 -14.71 7.49 -6.92
C GLN A 38 -13.47 6.65 -7.26
N SER A 39 -12.71 7.00 -8.30
CA SER A 39 -11.49 6.26 -8.64
C SER A 39 -10.45 6.31 -7.51
N THR A 40 -10.25 7.46 -6.87
CA THR A 40 -9.38 7.51 -5.69
C THR A 40 -9.93 6.67 -4.52
N LEU A 41 -11.26 6.62 -4.32
CA LEU A 41 -11.83 5.72 -3.31
C LEU A 41 -11.55 4.25 -3.64
N ASN A 42 -11.63 3.87 -4.92
CA ASN A 42 -11.33 2.52 -5.39
C ASN A 42 -9.85 2.20 -5.18
N HIS A 43 -8.96 3.12 -5.55
CA HIS A 43 -7.51 3.02 -5.35
C HIS A 43 -7.16 2.73 -3.88
N GLU A 44 -7.69 3.54 -2.96
CA GLU A 44 -7.44 3.36 -1.53
C GLU A 44 -8.09 2.08 -0.99
N ALA A 45 -9.24 1.66 -1.55
CA ALA A 45 -9.87 0.39 -1.19
C ALA A 45 -9.00 -0.81 -1.59
N ILE A 46 -8.28 -0.72 -2.73
CA ILE A 46 -7.30 -1.72 -3.13
C ILE A 46 -6.16 -1.79 -2.12
N HIS A 47 -5.61 -0.67 -1.65
CA HIS A 47 -4.60 -0.67 -0.60
C HIS A 47 -5.09 -1.27 0.72
N VAL A 48 -6.33 -0.98 1.12
CA VAL A 48 -6.93 -1.60 2.31
C VAL A 48 -6.98 -3.13 2.15
N ARG A 49 -7.34 -3.62 0.96
CA ARG A 49 -7.37 -5.07 0.69
C ARG A 49 -5.98 -5.68 0.68
N GLN A 50 -5.01 -5.03 0.04
CA GLN A 50 -3.61 -5.46 0.05
C GLN A 50 -3.05 -5.52 1.48
N TRP A 51 -3.34 -4.52 2.31
CA TRP A 51 -2.95 -4.49 3.71
C TRP A 51 -3.54 -5.69 4.50
N GLU A 52 -4.82 -5.99 4.30
CA GLU A 52 -5.48 -7.14 4.93
C GLU A 52 -4.83 -8.46 4.52
N GLU A 53 -4.55 -8.63 3.22
CA GLU A 53 -3.89 -9.82 2.68
C GLU A 53 -2.48 -10.01 3.24
N CYS A 54 -1.67 -8.94 3.27
CA CYS A 54 -0.34 -8.95 3.87
C CYS A 54 -0.38 -9.26 5.37
N MET A 55 -1.35 -8.71 6.11
CA MET A 55 -1.52 -8.98 7.54
C MET A 55 -1.88 -10.46 7.78
N ILE A 56 -2.81 -11.03 7.01
CA ILE A 56 -3.20 -12.43 7.13
C ILE A 56 -2.03 -13.35 6.76
N ALA A 57 -1.36 -13.08 5.64
CA ALA A 57 -0.22 -13.89 5.19
C ALA A 57 0.92 -13.89 6.22
N SER A 58 1.29 -12.71 6.73
CA SER A 58 2.33 -12.60 7.75
C SER A 58 1.93 -13.27 9.07
N ALA A 59 0.66 -13.18 9.49
CA ALA A 59 0.16 -13.90 10.66
C ALA A 59 0.22 -15.42 10.48
N VAL A 60 -0.20 -15.95 9.32
CA VAL A 60 -0.09 -17.40 9.02
C VAL A 60 1.38 -17.85 9.06
N LEU A 61 2.27 -17.11 8.39
CA LEU A 61 3.69 -17.39 8.36
C LEU A 61 4.31 -17.39 9.77
N LEU A 62 4.03 -16.36 10.57
CA LEU A 62 4.50 -16.27 11.95
C LEU A 62 3.97 -17.40 12.82
N THR A 63 2.71 -17.81 12.62
CA THR A 63 2.14 -18.96 13.31
C THR A 63 2.97 -20.21 13.03
N VAL A 64 3.28 -20.49 11.76
CA VAL A 64 4.08 -21.65 11.35
C VAL A 64 5.48 -21.58 11.97
N ILE A 65 6.14 -20.42 11.97
CA ILE A 65 7.46 -20.24 12.59
C ILE A 65 7.41 -20.54 14.09
N MET A 66 6.39 -20.00 14.78
CA MET A 66 6.21 -20.18 16.22
C MET A 66 5.90 -21.62 16.64
N LEU A 67 5.43 -22.48 15.73
CA LEU A 67 5.33 -23.92 16.00
C LEU A 67 6.69 -24.56 16.28
N PHE A 68 7.78 -23.98 15.77
CA PHE A 68 9.14 -24.51 15.92
C PHE A 68 10.00 -23.69 16.90
N THR A 69 9.71 -22.41 17.10
CA THR A 69 10.52 -21.52 17.95
C THR A 69 9.89 -21.21 19.31
N GLY A 70 8.64 -21.62 19.52
CA GLY A 70 7.85 -21.29 20.71
C GLY A 70 6.81 -20.20 20.43
N PHE A 71 5.67 -20.30 21.13
CA PHE A 71 4.50 -19.43 20.91
C PHE A 71 4.61 -18.11 21.68
N ASN A 72 4.43 -16.98 21.00
CA ASN A 72 4.35 -15.65 21.60
C ASN A 72 3.30 -14.79 20.89
N LEU A 73 2.18 -14.56 21.55
CA LEU A 73 1.06 -13.79 21.01
C LEU A 73 1.42 -12.34 20.69
N TRP A 74 2.36 -11.74 21.42
CA TRP A 74 2.75 -10.33 21.23
C TRP A 74 3.42 -10.08 19.88
N VAL A 75 4.00 -11.11 19.27
CA VAL A 75 4.65 -11.01 17.95
C VAL A 75 3.64 -10.69 16.84
N TYR A 76 2.37 -11.05 17.01
CA TYR A 76 1.33 -10.73 16.01
C TYR A 76 1.07 -9.22 15.88
N LEU A 77 1.46 -8.39 16.85
CA LEU A 77 1.39 -6.93 16.74
C LEU A 77 2.25 -6.38 15.59
N LEU A 78 3.19 -7.17 15.07
CA LEU A 78 4.02 -6.82 13.92
C LEU A 78 3.32 -7.06 12.57
N CYS A 79 2.29 -7.92 12.50
CA CYS A 79 1.63 -8.28 11.23
C CYS A 79 1.02 -7.06 10.51
N PRO A 80 0.31 -6.14 11.20
CA PRO A 80 -0.18 -4.90 10.59
C PRO A 80 0.91 -4.03 9.95
N LEU A 81 2.16 -4.15 10.42
CA LEU A 81 3.29 -3.36 9.93
C LEU A 81 3.93 -3.95 8.67
N TRP A 82 3.69 -5.24 8.40
CA TRP A 82 4.33 -5.96 7.30
C TRP A 82 4.06 -5.32 5.93
N PHE A 83 2.82 -4.89 5.68
CA PHE A 83 2.45 -4.19 4.46
C PHE A 83 3.34 -2.96 4.18
N TYR A 84 3.53 -2.09 5.18
CA TYR A 84 4.34 -0.89 5.01
C TYR A 84 5.83 -1.19 4.86
N LEU A 85 6.32 -2.25 5.52
CA LEU A 85 7.70 -2.70 5.37
C LEU A 85 7.96 -3.21 3.95
N GLN A 86 7.04 -4.00 3.40
CA GLN A 86 7.12 -4.52 2.03
C GLN A 86 7.03 -3.39 1.01
N TYR A 87 6.06 -2.49 1.19
CA TYR A 87 5.89 -1.30 0.37
C TYR A 87 7.17 -0.43 0.37
N GLY A 88 7.71 -0.12 1.55
CA GLY A 88 8.94 0.66 1.69
C GLY A 88 10.18 -0.01 1.10
N LEU A 89 10.25 -1.34 1.18
CA LEU A 89 11.32 -2.12 0.57
C LEU A 89 11.25 -2.07 -0.97
N GLU A 90 10.06 -2.21 -1.56
CA GLU A 90 9.85 -2.07 -3.00
C GLU A 90 10.26 -0.69 -3.50
N TYR A 91 9.83 0.35 -2.81
CA TYR A 91 10.24 1.72 -3.08
C TYR A 91 11.77 1.87 -3.02
N ALA A 92 12.42 1.38 -1.96
CA ALA A 92 13.87 1.48 -1.79
C ALA A 92 14.63 0.74 -2.89
N ILE A 93 14.19 -0.47 -3.26
CA ILE A 93 14.78 -1.25 -4.36
C ILE A 93 14.63 -0.49 -5.68
N SER A 94 13.42 0.00 -5.99
CA SER A 94 13.18 0.74 -7.23
C SER A 94 13.96 2.06 -7.26
N TYR A 95 14.09 2.73 -6.12
CA TYR A 95 14.86 3.96 -5.99
C TYR A 95 16.35 3.70 -6.28
N VAL A 96 16.96 2.70 -5.63
CA VAL A 96 18.36 2.31 -5.89
C VAL A 96 18.57 1.89 -7.34
N TYR A 97 17.65 1.13 -7.92
CA TYR A 97 17.72 0.72 -9.32
C TYR A 97 17.75 1.92 -10.27
N HIS A 98 16.83 2.88 -10.10
CA HIS A 98 16.79 4.09 -10.93
C HIS A 98 17.97 5.01 -10.68
N LEU A 99 18.51 5.07 -9.46
CA LEU A 99 19.74 5.79 -9.14
C LEU A 99 20.96 5.21 -9.86
N CYS A 100 21.09 3.89 -9.90
CA CYS A 100 22.22 3.24 -10.55
C CYS A 100 22.13 3.31 -12.10
N ARG A 101 20.91 3.39 -12.66
CA ARG A 101 20.68 3.30 -14.12
C ARG A 101 20.52 4.65 -14.82
N ASN A 102 20.03 5.70 -14.13
CA ASN A 102 19.84 7.03 -14.70
C ASN A 102 20.96 8.00 -14.29
N ARG A 103 21.57 8.71 -15.24
CA ARG A 103 22.50 9.83 -14.97
C ARG A 103 21.80 11.11 -14.48
N CYS A 104 20.48 11.17 -14.56
CA CYS A 104 19.69 12.36 -14.25
C CYS A 104 18.74 12.06 -13.07
N TRP A 105 18.89 12.83 -12.01
CA TRP A 105 18.29 12.62 -10.68
C TRP A 105 16.87 13.21 -10.55
N ILE A 106 16.26 13.60 -11.66
CA ILE A 106 14.98 14.29 -11.68
C ILE A 106 13.85 13.25 -11.58
N ASN A 107 12.97 13.41 -10.59
CA ASN A 107 11.76 12.60 -10.35
C ASN A 107 12.02 11.11 -10.12
N VAL A 108 13.18 10.74 -9.55
CA VAL A 108 13.48 9.34 -9.21
C VAL A 108 12.54 8.81 -8.12
N GLY A 109 12.16 9.66 -7.17
CA GLY A 109 11.21 9.31 -6.11
C GLY A 109 9.84 8.94 -6.65
N ASP A 110 9.23 9.81 -7.47
CA ASP A 110 7.90 9.55 -8.04
C ASP A 110 7.88 8.28 -8.91
N LYS A 111 8.95 8.04 -9.68
CA LYS A 111 9.09 6.80 -10.46
C LYS A 111 9.24 5.57 -9.56
N ALA A 112 10.01 5.66 -8.49
CA ALA A 112 10.19 4.55 -7.55
C ALA A 112 8.90 4.23 -6.79
N TYR A 113 8.10 5.25 -6.48
CA TYR A 113 6.79 5.11 -5.86
C TYR A 113 5.81 4.36 -6.77
N GLY A 114 5.60 4.84 -8.00
CA GLY A 114 4.70 4.20 -8.96
C GLY A 114 5.16 2.81 -9.42
N ASN A 115 6.44 2.48 -9.25
CA ASN A 115 7.00 1.16 -9.55
C ASN A 115 6.81 0.12 -8.43
N SER A 116 6.17 0.47 -7.32
CA SER A 116 5.77 -0.55 -6.32
C SER A 116 4.62 -1.41 -6.88
N ALA A 117 4.64 -2.70 -6.59
CA ALA A 117 3.61 -3.63 -7.05
C ALA A 117 2.22 -3.26 -6.52
N PHE A 118 2.17 -2.69 -5.31
CA PHE A 118 0.95 -2.19 -4.69
C PHE A 118 0.35 -1.01 -5.47
N GLU A 119 1.15 0.01 -5.79
CA GLU A 119 0.70 1.16 -6.59
C GLU A 119 0.33 0.75 -8.00
N MET A 120 1.15 -0.09 -8.66
CA MET A 120 0.85 -0.55 -10.02
C MET A 120 -0.49 -1.30 -10.09
N GLU A 121 -0.83 -2.10 -9.07
CA GLU A 121 -2.13 -2.78 -9.01
C GLU A 121 -3.27 -1.78 -8.78
N ALA A 122 -3.09 -0.81 -7.87
CA ALA A 122 -4.09 0.18 -7.54
C ALA A 122 -4.37 1.12 -8.73
N GLU A 123 -3.33 1.70 -9.34
CA GLU A 123 -3.43 2.58 -10.51
C GLU A 123 -4.04 1.85 -11.72
N ALA A 124 -3.70 0.58 -11.95
CA ALA A 124 -4.22 -0.17 -13.09
C ALA A 124 -5.73 -0.45 -13.00
N ASN A 125 -6.31 -0.44 -11.79
CA ASN A 125 -7.67 -0.91 -11.55
C ASN A 125 -8.57 0.13 -10.85
N GLU A 126 -8.09 1.35 -10.58
CA GLU A 126 -8.86 2.39 -9.87
C GLU A 126 -10.13 2.84 -10.61
N GLU A 127 -10.14 2.76 -11.94
CA GLU A 127 -11.29 3.10 -12.78
C GLU A 127 -12.26 1.92 -12.99
N VAL A 128 -11.92 0.71 -12.51
CA VAL A 128 -12.76 -0.48 -12.66
C VAL A 128 -13.71 -0.60 -11.47
N ASP A 129 -14.98 -0.24 -11.70
CA ASP A 129 -16.02 -0.37 -10.67
C ASP A 129 -16.22 -1.84 -10.26
N GLY A 130 -16.31 -2.10 -8.96
CA GLY A 130 -16.43 -3.45 -8.41
C GLY A 130 -15.19 -4.35 -8.59
N TYR A 131 -14.01 -3.81 -8.91
CA TYR A 131 -12.78 -4.61 -9.09
C TYR A 131 -12.50 -5.57 -7.92
N LEU A 132 -12.71 -5.12 -6.68
CA LEU A 132 -12.46 -5.94 -5.49
C LEU A 132 -13.37 -7.18 -5.39
N ASP A 133 -14.52 -7.19 -6.05
CA ASP A 133 -15.46 -8.32 -6.04
C ASP A 133 -14.99 -9.48 -6.95
N VAL A 134 -14.19 -9.17 -7.97
CA VAL A 134 -13.69 -10.12 -8.97
C VAL A 134 -12.19 -10.41 -8.84
N ARG A 135 -11.48 -9.59 -8.05
CA ARG A 135 -10.03 -9.69 -7.85
C ARG A 135 -9.64 -10.99 -7.16
N THR A 136 -8.63 -11.67 -7.71
CA THR A 136 -7.97 -12.81 -7.07
C THR A 136 -7.10 -12.38 -5.87
N PRO A 137 -7.02 -13.19 -4.80
CA PRO A 137 -6.17 -12.86 -3.65
C PRO A 137 -4.71 -12.63 -4.06
N PHE A 138 -4.09 -11.59 -3.50
CA PHE A 138 -2.71 -11.19 -3.77
C PHE A 138 -2.38 -10.83 -5.22
N GLU A 139 -3.32 -10.19 -5.93
CA GLU A 139 -3.15 -9.81 -7.35
C GLU A 139 -1.91 -8.93 -7.62
N PHE A 140 -1.50 -8.10 -6.66
CA PHE A 140 -0.27 -7.29 -6.74
C PHE A 140 0.98 -8.13 -7.07
N PHE A 141 1.03 -9.44 -6.75
CA PHE A 141 2.18 -10.28 -7.12
C PHE A 141 2.47 -10.28 -8.62
N ARG A 142 1.46 -10.08 -9.47
CA ARG A 142 1.60 -10.02 -10.93
C ARG A 142 2.37 -8.80 -11.43
N TYR A 143 2.62 -7.84 -10.56
CA TYR A 143 3.32 -6.60 -10.87
C TYR A 143 4.78 -6.62 -10.43
N TYR A 144 5.22 -7.63 -9.66
CA TYR A 144 6.65 -7.80 -9.38
C TYR A 144 7.47 -8.01 -10.65
N GLY A 145 8.63 -7.37 -10.70
CA GLY A 145 9.57 -7.44 -11.82
C GLY A 145 9.26 -6.51 -12.99
N LYS A 146 8.21 -5.67 -12.90
CA LYS A 146 7.84 -4.68 -13.94
C LYS A 146 8.49 -3.30 -13.72
N ILE A 147 9.78 -3.26 -13.35
CA ILE A 147 10.55 -2.04 -13.04
C ILE A 147 11.25 -1.46 -14.28
#